data_AF-A0A0Q6FW66-F1
#
_entry.id   AF-A0A0Q6FW66-F1
#
_cell.length_a   1.000
_cell.length_b   1.000
_cell.length_c   1.000
_cell.angle_alpha   90.00
_cell.angle_beta   90.00
_cell.angle_gamma   90.00
#
_symmetry.space_group_name_H-M   'P 1'
#
loop_
_entity.id
_entity.type
_entity.pdbx_description
1 polymer ?
#
loop_
_entity_poly.entity_id
_entity_poly.type
_entity_poly.pdbx_seq_one_letter_code
_entity_poly.pdbx_strand_id
1 'polypeptide(L)'
;MPTVRSKWGAVHKPIGKLPHLVFAGTGGFCLEPCYEVLVSGIASKYSEGYLSKNGGSQDILERVYRLGSGDDCTAKTETTSWSIENLQQRGIFDVCVLNAQADEPLAATVLRGFNYDNNVLARPFGLGRVMVIQAVNGGMLGTELLRWESGSLPGSRIVLGSPFLWQDLIRAYTGISKDRFSDAKKLGHSQRVERVFLSKSSFLRFHPVFDYLRQAPDAHRFRLFKANSNPQKMSGDDITKLKAIGNRICMATPVVRRDAYGAKSEDCVTAYNQFVRSQYPGQADALILDAR
;
A
#
# COMPACT_ATOMS: atom_id res chain seq x y z
N MET A 1 -16.65 -36.75 16.17
CA MET A 1 -15.65 -35.83 15.55
C MET A 1 -15.99 -34.41 15.98
N PRO A 2 -15.13 -33.71 16.74
CA PRO A 2 -15.40 -32.32 17.04
C PRO A 2 -15.15 -31.50 15.77
N THR A 3 -16.19 -30.79 15.33
CA THR A 3 -16.12 -29.77 14.29
C THR A 3 -15.22 -28.65 14.78
N VAL A 4 -13.99 -28.57 14.26
CA VAL A 4 -13.16 -27.37 14.40
C VAL A 4 -13.82 -26.29 13.56
N ARG A 5 -14.79 -25.58 14.15
CA ARG A 5 -15.29 -24.32 13.60
C ARG A 5 -14.13 -23.33 13.68
N SER A 6 -13.47 -23.06 12.55
CA SER A 6 -12.59 -21.90 12.43
C SER A 6 -13.45 -20.63 12.45
N LYS A 7 -13.92 -20.26 13.64
CA LYS A 7 -14.26 -18.87 13.89
C LYS A 7 -12.93 -18.17 14.10
N TRP A 8 -12.65 -17.19 13.24
CA TRP A 8 -11.66 -16.15 13.48
C TRP A 8 -11.66 -15.85 14.98
N GLY A 9 -10.55 -16.09 15.66
CA GLY A 9 -10.43 -15.76 17.07
C GLY A 9 -10.53 -14.25 17.17
N ALA A 10 -11.74 -13.73 17.38
CA ALA A 10 -11.92 -12.33 17.68
C ALA A 10 -11.14 -12.08 18.97
N VAL A 11 -10.09 -11.25 18.90
CA VAL A 11 -9.39 -10.78 20.08
C VAL A 11 -10.43 -10.02 20.89
N HIS A 12 -10.82 -10.57 22.05
CA HIS A 12 -11.97 -10.08 22.83
C HIS A 12 -11.82 -8.61 23.27
N LYS A 13 -10.60 -8.08 23.32
CA LYS A 13 -10.27 -6.70 23.66
C LYS A 13 -9.17 -6.18 22.73
N PRO A 14 -9.52 -5.64 21.56
CA PRO A 14 -8.54 -5.01 20.69
C PRO A 14 -7.91 -3.80 21.37
N ILE A 15 -6.63 -3.56 21.14
CA ILE A 15 -5.89 -2.46 21.81
C ILE A 15 -6.07 -1.10 21.11
N GLY A 16 -6.74 -1.06 19.96
CA GLY A 16 -6.85 0.14 19.14
C GLY A 16 -5.58 0.44 18.35
N LYS A 17 -5.31 1.72 18.14
CA LYS A 17 -4.21 2.21 17.30
C LYS A 17 -2.87 2.01 17.98
N LEU A 18 -1.91 1.43 17.24
CA LEU A 18 -0.53 1.31 17.68
C LEU A 18 0.20 2.66 17.57
N PRO A 19 0.95 3.08 18.59
CA PRO A 19 1.85 4.23 18.46
C PRO A 19 2.98 3.93 17.46
N HIS A 20 3.67 2.80 17.61
CA HIS A 20 4.79 2.39 16.75
C HIS A 20 4.79 0.87 16.53
N LEU A 21 4.83 0.44 15.27
CA LEU A 21 4.93 -0.97 14.87
C LEU A 21 6.28 -1.27 14.19
N VAL A 22 6.99 -2.25 14.70
CA VAL A 22 8.26 -2.74 14.13
C VAL A 22 8.01 -4.04 13.38
N PHE A 23 8.39 -4.09 12.11
CA PHE A 23 8.39 -5.32 11.31
C PHE A 23 9.76 -5.98 11.39
N ALA A 24 9.83 -7.11 12.08
CA ALA A 24 11.03 -7.89 12.32
C ALA A 24 11.11 -9.13 11.41
N GLY A 25 12.21 -9.30 10.67
CA GLY A 25 12.46 -10.48 9.84
C GLY A 25 13.78 -10.47 9.08
N THR A 26 14.06 -11.56 8.35
CA THR A 26 15.22 -11.66 7.45
C THR A 26 14.97 -10.87 6.16
N GLY A 27 15.08 -9.55 6.24
CA GLY A 27 15.44 -8.68 5.10
C GLY A 27 14.50 -8.64 3.90
N GLY A 28 13.19 -8.60 4.14
CA GLY A 28 12.22 -8.22 3.12
C GLY A 28 11.83 -6.76 3.27
N PHE A 29 12.00 -5.96 2.22
CA PHE A 29 11.34 -4.67 2.08
C PHE A 29 9.83 -4.88 2.24
N CYS A 30 9.23 -4.37 3.31
CA CYS A 30 7.79 -4.44 3.56
C CYS A 30 7.08 -3.20 2.96
N LEU A 31 7.78 -2.41 2.14
CA LEU A 31 7.33 -1.09 1.72
C LEU A 31 5.86 -1.01 1.30
N GLU A 32 5.38 -1.80 0.32
CA GLU A 32 3.96 -1.69 -0.06
C GLU A 32 2.98 -2.22 1.01
N PRO A 33 3.16 -3.42 1.58
CA PRO A 33 2.26 -3.91 2.62
C PRO A 33 2.28 -3.06 3.91
N CYS A 34 3.42 -2.49 4.27
CA CYS A 34 3.58 -1.64 5.46
C CYS A 34 2.92 -0.27 5.30
N TYR A 35 2.78 0.24 4.07
CA TYR A 35 2.01 1.46 3.84
C TYR A 35 0.55 1.29 4.21
N GLU A 36 0.02 0.08 4.04
CA GLU A 36 -1.34 -0.25 4.44
C GLU A 36 -1.57 -0.02 5.94
N VAL A 37 -0.59 -0.34 6.79
CA VAL A 37 -0.66 -0.06 8.23
C VAL A 37 -0.83 1.43 8.49
N LEU A 38 -0.02 2.23 7.84
CA LEU A 38 -0.04 3.68 7.98
C LEU A 38 -1.35 4.27 7.46
N VAL A 39 -1.71 4.01 6.20
CA VAL A 39 -2.90 4.62 5.57
C VAL A 39 -4.21 4.16 6.20
N SER A 40 -4.24 2.94 6.76
CA SER A 40 -5.39 2.40 7.48
C SER A 40 -5.48 2.92 8.92
N GLY A 41 -4.46 3.66 9.38
CA GLY A 41 -4.40 4.21 10.74
C GLY A 41 -4.18 3.15 11.82
N ILE A 42 -3.68 1.98 11.44
CA ILE A 42 -3.35 0.88 12.36
C ILE A 42 -2.18 1.30 13.26
N ALA A 43 -1.17 1.96 12.69
CA ALA A 43 -0.07 2.55 13.45
C ALA A 43 0.20 4.01 13.03
N SER A 44 0.74 4.83 13.95
CA SER A 44 1.20 6.18 13.60
C SER A 44 2.56 6.18 12.90
N LYS A 45 3.43 5.25 13.30
CA LYS A 45 4.76 5.04 12.72
C LYS A 45 4.98 3.54 12.49
N TYR A 46 5.81 3.21 11.51
CA TYR A 46 6.38 1.87 11.42
C TYR A 46 7.88 1.92 11.21
N SER A 47 8.56 0.86 11.62
CA SER A 47 9.97 0.62 11.27
C SER A 47 10.17 -0.75 10.66
N GLU A 48 11.19 -0.85 9.81
CA GLU A 48 11.71 -2.12 9.32
C GLU A 48 12.99 -2.42 10.11
N GLY A 49 13.12 -3.63 10.64
CA GLY A 49 14.25 -3.98 11.50
C GLY A 49 14.62 -5.45 11.44
N TYR A 50 15.83 -5.73 11.91
CA TYR A 50 16.37 -7.09 12.06
C TYR A 50 16.52 -7.41 13.54
N LEU A 51 16.27 -8.67 13.87
CA LEU A 51 16.48 -9.19 15.21
C LEU A 51 17.77 -10.02 15.23
N SER A 52 18.74 -9.63 16.05
CA SER A 52 19.94 -10.42 16.29
C SER A 52 19.57 -11.83 16.79
N LYS A 53 20.24 -12.85 16.23
CA LYS A 53 20.04 -14.27 16.56
C LYS A 53 20.32 -14.60 18.03
N ASN A 54 21.05 -13.74 18.75
CA ASN A 54 21.52 -14.01 20.11
C ASN A 54 20.57 -13.51 21.21
N GLY A 55 19.38 -12.99 20.87
CA GLY A 55 18.26 -12.81 21.80
C GLY A 55 18.44 -11.86 23.00
N GLY A 56 19.61 -11.25 23.20
CA GLY A 56 19.91 -10.46 24.41
C GLY A 56 19.88 -8.94 24.25
N SER A 57 20.15 -8.42 23.06
CA SER A 57 20.02 -7.00 22.72
C SER A 57 19.82 -6.92 21.21
N GLN A 58 18.77 -6.24 20.76
CA GLN A 58 18.51 -6.13 19.33
C GLN A 58 18.72 -4.68 18.93
N ASP A 59 19.81 -4.43 18.22
CA ASP A 59 19.91 -3.23 17.41
C ASP A 59 18.84 -3.31 16.33
N ILE A 60 17.65 -2.80 16.64
CA ILE A 60 16.66 -2.49 15.62
C ILE A 60 17.31 -1.35 14.83
N LEU A 61 17.91 -1.66 13.67
CA LEU A 61 18.35 -0.63 12.73
C LEU A 61 17.11 0.01 12.12
N GLU A 62 16.56 0.97 12.84
CA GLU A 62 15.27 1.56 12.53
C GLU A 62 15.39 2.61 11.43
N ARG A 63 14.88 2.27 10.24
CA ARG A 63 14.29 3.31 9.39
C ARG A 63 12.85 3.48 9.83
N VAL A 64 12.57 4.61 10.46
CA VAL A 64 11.22 4.93 10.93
C VAL A 64 10.50 5.73 9.88
N TYR A 65 9.26 5.35 9.62
CA TYR A 65 8.42 5.97 8.61
C TYR A 65 7.08 6.40 9.21
N ARG A 66 6.55 7.52 8.72
CA ARG A 66 5.23 8.06 9.08
C ARG A 66 4.48 8.55 7.86
N LEU A 67 3.17 8.81 8.01
CA LEU A 67 2.45 9.60 7.01
C LEU A 67 2.80 11.08 7.13
N GLY A 68 3.03 11.71 5.97
CA GLY A 68 2.96 13.14 5.78
C GLY A 68 1.71 13.51 4.97
N SER A 69 1.35 14.79 4.97
CA SER A 69 0.26 15.33 4.16
C SER A 69 0.53 16.78 3.81
N GLY A 70 0.06 17.25 2.65
CA GLY A 70 0.27 18.66 2.30
C GLY A 70 1.76 18.93 2.05
N ASP A 71 2.26 20.03 2.61
CA ASP A 71 3.61 20.53 2.32
C ASP A 71 4.72 19.57 2.78
N ASP A 72 4.43 18.72 3.77
CA ASP A 72 5.26 17.60 4.22
C ASP A 72 5.66 16.66 3.06
N CYS A 73 4.80 16.52 2.06
CA CYS A 73 4.98 15.60 0.92
C CYS A 73 5.74 16.20 -0.26
N THR A 74 6.29 17.40 -0.09
CA THR A 74 7.12 18.07 -1.13
C THR A 74 8.60 17.69 -1.05
N ALA A 75 9.02 17.01 0.02
CA ALA A 75 10.38 16.51 0.18
C ALA A 75 10.70 15.46 -0.90
N LYS A 76 11.64 15.76 -1.81
CA LYS A 76 12.05 14.86 -2.89
C LYS A 76 13.06 13.80 -2.42
N THR A 77 12.77 13.12 -1.30
CA THR A 77 13.51 11.91 -0.98
C THR A 77 13.06 10.77 -1.91
N GLU A 78 13.92 9.79 -2.12
CA GLU A 78 13.57 8.58 -2.89
C GLU A 78 12.35 7.88 -2.28
N THR A 79 12.34 7.72 -0.93
CA THR A 79 11.22 7.17 -0.18
C THR A 79 9.91 7.91 -0.43
N THR A 80 9.93 9.25 -0.33
CA THR A 80 8.72 10.06 -0.51
C THR A 80 8.21 9.97 -1.94
N SER A 81 9.11 10.08 -2.93
CA SER A 81 8.73 9.99 -4.35
C SER A 81 8.12 8.63 -4.69
N TRP A 82 8.80 7.55 -4.28
CA TRP A 82 8.33 6.18 -4.47
C TRP A 82 6.99 5.95 -3.76
N SER A 83 6.82 6.48 -2.55
CA SER A 83 5.55 6.34 -1.81
C SER A 83 4.38 7.01 -2.50
N ILE A 84 4.59 8.22 -3.05
CA ILE A 84 3.57 8.95 -3.80
C ILE A 84 3.16 8.13 -5.01
N GLU A 85 4.12 7.59 -5.77
CA GLU A 85 3.82 6.77 -6.95
C GLU A 85 2.98 5.53 -6.60
N ASN A 86 3.39 4.78 -5.58
CA ASN A 86 2.68 3.57 -5.15
C ASN A 86 1.29 3.85 -4.58
N LEU A 87 1.15 4.89 -3.76
CA LEU A 87 -0.12 5.26 -3.15
C LEU A 87 -1.13 5.76 -4.19
N GLN A 88 -0.67 6.54 -5.17
CA GLN A 88 -1.54 7.08 -6.22
C GLN A 88 -2.02 6.01 -7.19
N GLN A 89 -1.17 5.06 -7.58
CA GLN A 89 -1.59 3.89 -8.37
C GLN A 89 -2.75 3.12 -7.70
N ARG A 90 -2.84 3.20 -6.37
CA ARG A 90 -3.86 2.52 -5.55
C ARG A 90 -4.99 3.46 -5.09
N GLY A 91 -5.02 4.71 -5.54
CA GLY A 91 -6.11 5.66 -5.29
C GLY A 91 -6.00 6.51 -4.02
N ILE A 92 -4.80 6.62 -3.45
CA ILE A 92 -4.50 7.46 -2.28
C ILE A 92 -3.65 8.65 -2.75
N PHE A 93 -4.19 9.87 -2.63
CA PHE A 93 -3.61 11.09 -3.22
C PHE A 93 -3.33 12.20 -2.20
N ASP A 94 -3.74 11.99 -0.95
CA ASP A 94 -3.76 12.97 0.14
C ASP A 94 -2.53 12.88 1.07
N VAL A 95 -1.79 11.77 0.99
CA VAL A 95 -0.69 11.45 1.90
C VAL A 95 0.52 10.87 1.15
N CYS A 96 1.67 10.95 1.79
CA CYS A 96 2.92 10.31 1.39
C CYS A 96 3.59 9.65 2.61
N VAL A 97 4.65 8.88 2.38
CA VAL A 97 5.47 8.32 3.44
C VAL A 97 6.79 9.08 3.55
N LEU A 98 7.13 9.47 4.77
CA LEU A 98 8.32 10.24 5.11
C LEU A 98 9.19 9.47 6.09
N ASN A 99 10.51 9.65 5.95
CA ASN A 99 11.44 9.28 7.02
C ASN A 99 11.14 10.14 8.25
N ALA A 100 11.07 9.51 9.41
CA ALA A 100 10.92 10.14 10.70
C ALA A 100 12.12 9.79 11.59
N GLN A 101 12.33 10.58 12.64
CA GLN A 101 13.25 10.18 13.69
C GLN A 101 12.64 9.03 14.52
N ALA A 102 13.52 8.12 14.94
CA ALA A 102 13.19 7.12 15.93
C ALA A 102 13.00 7.82 17.27
N ASP A 103 11.81 7.69 17.85
CA ASP A 103 11.62 7.98 19.26
C ASP A 103 12.01 6.70 20.01
N GLU A 104 12.64 6.82 21.19
CA GLU A 104 13.01 5.63 21.98
C GLU A 104 11.81 4.67 22.16
N PRO A 105 12.02 3.35 21.99
CA PRO A 105 10.93 2.38 21.81
C PRO A 105 10.22 1.99 23.11
N LEU A 106 10.01 2.92 24.05
CA LEU A 106 9.25 2.69 25.28
C LEU A 106 7.78 2.27 25.01
N ALA A 107 7.26 2.57 23.82
CA ALA A 107 5.93 2.18 23.37
C ALA A 107 5.95 1.65 21.93
N ALA A 108 6.82 0.67 21.64
CA ALA A 108 6.81 -0.02 20.35
C ALA A 108 6.26 -1.44 20.48
N THR A 109 5.72 -1.95 19.37
CA THR A 109 5.27 -3.33 19.25
C THR A 109 6.01 -3.98 18.10
N VAL A 110 6.64 -5.13 18.33
CA VAL A 110 7.35 -5.89 17.30
C VAL A 110 6.46 -7.01 16.79
N LEU A 111 6.26 -7.03 15.48
CA LEU A 111 5.72 -8.18 14.74
C LEU A 111 6.88 -8.97 14.14
N ARG A 112 6.96 -10.26 14.44
CA ARG A 112 7.96 -11.16 13.83
C ARG A 112 7.32 -12.42 13.22
N GLY A 113 7.96 -12.93 12.17
CA GLY A 113 7.72 -14.27 11.61
C GLY A 113 7.03 -14.30 10.24
N PHE A 114 7.80 -14.54 9.19
CA PHE A 114 7.34 -15.17 7.94
C PHE A 114 8.39 -16.19 7.53
N ASN A 115 8.00 -17.47 7.48
CA ASN A 115 8.91 -18.60 7.32
C ASN A 115 10.09 -18.57 8.31
N TYR A 116 9.93 -19.27 9.43
CA TYR A 116 11.09 -19.64 10.23
C TYR A 116 11.87 -20.70 9.45
N ASP A 117 12.84 -20.28 8.66
CA ASP A 117 13.90 -21.16 8.17
C ASP A 117 15.23 -20.75 8.83
N ASN A 118 15.88 -21.74 9.47
CA ASN A 118 17.17 -21.66 10.17
C ASN A 118 17.26 -20.97 11.56
N ASN A 119 16.29 -21.23 12.45
CA ASN A 119 16.53 -21.66 13.85
C ASN A 119 15.18 -22.02 14.54
N VAL A 120 14.48 -22.94 13.89
CA VAL A 120 13.60 -23.99 14.41
C VAL A 120 12.96 -23.74 15.79
N LEU A 121 11.71 -23.27 15.80
CA LEU A 121 10.73 -23.84 16.73
C LEU A 121 10.15 -25.06 16.02
N ALA A 122 10.83 -26.21 16.17
CA ALA A 122 10.31 -27.48 15.68
C ALA A 122 9.00 -27.69 16.42
N ARG A 123 7.88 -27.67 15.69
CA ARG A 123 6.73 -28.38 16.22
C ARG A 123 7.12 -29.84 16.30
N PRO A 124 6.59 -30.59 17.28
CA PRO A 124 6.57 -32.04 17.18
C PRO A 124 5.84 -32.53 15.91
N PHE A 125 5.16 -31.63 15.18
CA PHE A 125 4.06 -31.93 14.28
C PHE A 125 4.10 -31.31 12.85
N GLY A 126 5.23 -30.91 12.24
CA GLY A 126 5.28 -30.56 10.80
C GLY A 126 5.44 -29.07 10.41
N LEU A 127 5.31 -28.74 9.10
CA LEU A 127 5.54 -27.39 8.53
C LEU A 127 4.40 -26.41 8.85
N GLY A 128 4.74 -25.14 9.15
CA GLY A 128 3.74 -24.12 9.46
C GLY A 128 4.24 -22.68 9.42
N ARG A 129 3.30 -21.74 9.53
CA ARG A 129 3.52 -20.30 9.68
C ARG A 129 3.15 -19.87 11.10
N VAL A 130 3.97 -19.01 11.68
CA VAL A 130 3.80 -18.44 13.01
C VAL A 130 4.09 -16.96 12.94
N MET A 131 3.21 -16.14 13.53
CA MET A 131 3.48 -14.73 13.79
C MET A 131 3.26 -14.43 15.25
N VAL A 132 4.12 -13.57 15.77
CA VAL A 132 4.12 -13.17 17.17
C VAL A 132 4.18 -11.65 17.27
N ILE A 133 3.38 -11.11 18.18
CA ILE A 133 3.39 -9.71 18.59
C ILE A 133 3.98 -9.63 20.00
N GLN A 134 4.99 -8.79 20.21
CA GLN A 134 5.62 -8.55 21.51
C GLN A 134 5.72 -7.06 21.80
N ALA A 135 5.65 -6.67 23.08
CA ALA A 135 5.97 -5.31 23.50
C ALA A 135 7.49 -5.08 23.41
N VAL A 136 7.89 -3.84 23.14
CA VAL A 136 9.26 -3.37 23.36
C VAL A 136 9.26 -2.46 24.56
N ASN A 137 10.12 -2.74 25.53
CA ASN A 137 10.27 -1.96 26.75
C ASN A 137 11.74 -1.59 26.92
N GLY A 138 12.07 -0.30 26.83
CA GLY A 138 13.46 0.18 27.01
C GLY A 138 14.46 -0.48 26.05
N GLY A 139 14.07 -0.70 24.80
CA GLY A 139 14.91 -1.36 23.78
C GLY A 139 14.99 -2.89 23.89
N MET A 140 14.37 -3.49 24.92
CA MET A 140 14.32 -4.94 25.10
C MET A 140 12.98 -5.52 24.67
N LEU A 141 13.01 -6.74 24.12
CA LEU A 141 11.79 -7.49 23.82
C LEU A 141 11.14 -7.95 25.13
N GLY A 142 9.89 -7.53 25.34
CA GLY A 142 9.06 -7.98 26.44
C GLY A 142 8.28 -9.26 26.13
N THR A 143 7.30 -9.56 26.99
CA THR A 143 6.44 -10.75 26.89
C THR A 143 5.65 -10.78 25.57
N GLU A 144 5.39 -11.99 25.08
CA GLU A 144 4.46 -12.25 23.99
C GLU A 144 3.05 -11.75 24.34
N LEU A 145 2.54 -10.83 23.52
CA LEU A 145 1.20 -10.26 23.65
C LEU A 145 0.17 -11.08 22.89
N LEU A 146 0.54 -11.57 21.70
CA LEU A 146 -0.33 -12.36 20.84
C LEU A 146 0.48 -13.27 19.91
N ARG A 147 -0.05 -14.45 19.62
CA ARG A 147 0.49 -15.42 18.68
C ARG A 147 -0.61 -15.97 17.79
N TRP A 148 -0.31 -16.04 16.50
CA TRP A 148 -1.18 -16.61 15.48
C TRP A 148 -0.42 -17.63 14.67
N GLU A 149 -1.05 -18.78 14.43
CA GLU A 149 -0.38 -19.96 13.90
C GLU A 149 -1.25 -20.75 12.91
N SER A 150 -0.61 -21.36 11.90
CA SER A 150 -1.23 -22.28 10.94
C SER A 150 -0.22 -23.30 10.41
N GLY A 151 -0.62 -24.54 10.08
CA GLY A 151 0.31 -25.56 9.56
C GLY A 151 -0.27 -26.96 9.54
N SER A 152 0.42 -27.94 8.96
CA SER A 152 -0.06 -29.32 8.83
C SER A 152 0.57 -30.28 9.84
N LEU A 153 -0.18 -31.27 10.34
CA LEU A 153 0.31 -32.36 11.20
C LEU A 153 1.22 -33.36 10.41
N PRO A 154 2.13 -34.14 11.04
CA PRO A 154 2.93 -35.14 10.33
C PRO A 154 2.04 -36.29 9.88
N GLY A 155 2.20 -36.71 8.63
CA GLY A 155 1.49 -37.87 8.07
C GLY A 155 0.01 -37.64 7.75
N SER A 156 -0.57 -36.48 8.10
CA SER A 156 -1.93 -36.12 7.68
C SER A 156 -1.92 -34.80 6.91
N ARG A 157 -2.81 -34.65 5.92
CA ARG A 157 -3.03 -33.36 5.24
C ARG A 157 -3.87 -32.39 6.08
N ILE A 158 -4.11 -32.68 7.36
CA ILE A 158 -4.93 -31.86 8.24
C ILE A 158 -4.14 -30.62 8.63
N VAL A 159 -4.69 -29.45 8.27
CA VAL A 159 -4.16 -28.14 8.64
C VAL A 159 -4.75 -27.72 9.98
N LEU A 160 -3.90 -27.45 10.96
CA LEU A 160 -4.23 -26.74 12.19
C LEU A 160 -4.29 -25.25 11.90
N GLY A 161 -5.39 -24.60 12.28
CA GLY A 161 -5.61 -23.17 12.07
C GLY A 161 -5.91 -22.82 10.60
N SER A 162 -6.14 -21.53 10.36
CA SER A 162 -6.37 -20.99 9.02
C SER A 162 -5.10 -20.30 8.53
N PRO A 163 -4.68 -20.45 7.26
CA PRO A 163 -3.65 -19.62 6.67
C PRO A 163 -3.99 -18.13 6.89
N PHE A 164 -2.98 -17.33 7.22
CA PHE A 164 -3.16 -15.92 7.56
C PHE A 164 -2.04 -15.07 7.01
N LEU A 165 -2.36 -13.80 6.74
CA LEU A 165 -1.38 -12.75 6.50
C LEU A 165 -1.17 -11.96 7.80
N TRP A 166 -0.06 -11.22 7.87
CA TRP A 166 0.21 -10.44 9.07
C TRP A 166 -0.79 -9.31 9.26
N GLN A 167 -1.34 -8.76 8.16
CA GLN A 167 -2.38 -7.75 8.20
C GLN A 167 -3.61 -8.27 8.95
N ASP A 168 -3.97 -9.54 8.76
CA ASP A 168 -5.14 -10.14 9.42
C ASP A 168 -4.94 -10.21 10.94
N LEU A 169 -3.74 -10.64 11.36
CA LEU A 169 -3.32 -10.64 12.76
C LEU A 169 -3.36 -9.23 13.36
N ILE A 170 -2.78 -8.25 12.68
CA ILE A 170 -2.73 -6.88 13.18
C ILE A 170 -4.13 -6.26 13.23
N ARG A 171 -4.97 -6.47 12.22
CA ARG A 171 -6.36 -5.99 12.21
C ARG A 171 -7.17 -6.62 13.35
N ALA A 172 -7.02 -7.91 13.61
CA ALA A 172 -7.68 -8.54 14.75
C ALA A 172 -7.16 -8.00 16.10
N TYR A 173 -5.85 -7.81 16.23
CA TYR A 173 -5.21 -7.31 17.45
C TYR A 173 -5.59 -5.86 17.77
N THR A 174 -5.64 -5.01 16.75
CA THR A 174 -5.94 -3.57 16.89
C THR A 174 -7.44 -3.28 16.82
N GLY A 175 -8.24 -4.17 16.23
CA GLY A 175 -9.65 -3.93 15.93
C GLY A 175 -9.88 -2.89 14.83
N ILE A 176 -8.82 -2.36 14.20
CA ILE A 176 -8.90 -1.35 13.16
C ILE A 176 -9.02 -2.05 11.81
N SER A 177 -10.22 -2.08 11.26
CA SER A 177 -10.51 -2.58 9.91
C SER A 177 -10.79 -1.41 8.96
N LYS A 178 -9.74 -0.76 8.47
CA LYS A 178 -9.85 0.17 7.34
C LYS A 178 -9.14 -0.43 6.14
N ASP A 179 -9.79 -0.39 4.99
CA ASP A 179 -9.22 -0.88 3.74
C ASP A 179 -9.40 0.17 2.64
N ARG A 180 -8.67 1.28 2.80
CA ARG A 180 -8.71 2.41 1.87
C ARG A 180 -8.34 1.99 0.45
N PHE A 181 -7.50 0.98 0.29
CA PHE A 181 -7.10 0.45 -1.00
C PHE A 181 -8.22 -0.36 -1.66
N SER A 182 -8.89 -1.26 -0.94
CA SER A 182 -10.02 -2.00 -1.49
C SER A 182 -11.20 -1.09 -1.79
N ASP A 183 -11.46 -0.07 -0.97
CA ASP A 183 -12.53 0.89 -1.24
C ASP A 183 -12.22 1.73 -2.49
N ALA A 184 -10.97 2.16 -2.67
CA ALA A 184 -10.55 2.86 -3.89
C ALA A 184 -10.69 1.99 -5.16
N LYS A 185 -10.53 0.66 -5.04
CA LYS A 185 -10.71 -0.29 -6.16
C LYS A 185 -12.17 -0.49 -6.58
N LYS A 186 -13.13 -0.26 -5.67
CA LYS A 186 -14.57 -0.41 -5.96
C LYS A 186 -15.17 0.76 -6.75
N LEU A 187 -14.50 1.91 -6.78
CA LEU A 187 -15.00 3.13 -7.43
C LEU A 187 -15.06 3.00 -8.95
N GLY A 188 -16.17 3.41 -9.55
CA GLY A 188 -16.34 3.54 -11.00
C GLY A 188 -15.56 4.72 -11.60
N HIS A 189 -15.45 4.79 -12.92
CA HIS A 189 -14.55 5.72 -13.61
C HIS A 189 -14.79 7.18 -13.22
N SER A 190 -16.03 7.67 -13.31
CA SER A 190 -16.35 9.07 -12.97
C SER A 190 -16.02 9.41 -11.51
N GLN A 191 -16.27 8.50 -10.56
CA GLN A 191 -15.90 8.69 -9.16
C GLN A 191 -14.38 8.74 -8.95
N ARG A 192 -13.62 7.98 -9.75
CA ARG A 192 -12.16 8.04 -9.72
C ARG A 192 -11.62 9.33 -10.32
N VAL A 193 -12.21 9.79 -11.43
CA VAL A 193 -11.91 11.10 -12.03
C VAL A 193 -12.15 12.20 -11.01
N GLU A 194 -13.31 12.19 -10.35
CA GLU A 194 -13.64 13.16 -9.30
C GLU A 194 -12.63 13.14 -8.16
N ARG A 195 -12.27 11.95 -7.67
CA ARG A 195 -11.30 11.79 -6.59
C ARG A 195 -9.92 12.35 -6.93
N VAL A 196 -9.43 12.07 -8.14
CA VAL A 196 -8.18 12.66 -8.64
C VAL A 196 -8.34 14.17 -8.82
N PHE A 197 -9.48 14.62 -9.35
CA PHE A 197 -9.75 16.02 -9.62
C PHE A 197 -9.73 16.87 -8.33
N LEU A 198 -10.20 16.34 -7.21
CA LEU A 198 -10.16 17.03 -5.90
C LEU A 198 -8.77 17.05 -5.25
N SER A 199 -7.78 16.35 -5.81
CA SER A 199 -6.43 16.26 -5.26
C SER A 199 -5.54 17.45 -5.66
N LYS A 200 -4.58 17.80 -4.81
CA LYS A 200 -3.63 18.90 -5.08
C LYS A 200 -2.62 18.50 -6.17
N SER A 201 -2.31 19.43 -7.08
CA SER A 201 -1.46 19.17 -8.25
C SER A 201 -0.04 18.73 -7.90
N SER A 202 0.55 19.27 -6.83
CA SER A 202 1.92 18.96 -6.39
C SER A 202 2.13 17.49 -6.00
N PHE A 203 1.06 16.76 -5.70
CA PHE A 203 1.16 15.33 -5.41
C PHE A 203 1.03 14.51 -6.68
N LEU A 204 0.21 14.94 -7.64
CA LEU A 204 -0.17 14.11 -8.78
C LEU A 204 1.02 13.76 -9.68
N ARG A 205 1.26 12.46 -9.84
CA ARG A 205 2.23 11.90 -10.79
C ARG A 205 1.49 11.36 -12.00
N PHE A 206 2.03 11.63 -13.19
CA PHE A 206 1.39 11.27 -14.45
C PHE A 206 1.07 9.76 -14.53
N HIS A 207 2.08 8.88 -14.60
CA HIS A 207 1.84 7.44 -14.77
C HIS A 207 0.96 6.82 -13.67
N PRO A 208 1.21 7.05 -12.36
CA PRO A 208 0.38 6.54 -11.28
C PRO A 208 -1.10 6.93 -11.34
N VAL A 209 -1.41 8.20 -11.60
CA VAL A 209 -2.78 8.70 -11.69
C VAL A 209 -3.53 7.98 -12.81
N PHE A 210 -2.89 7.87 -13.96
CA PHE A 210 -3.50 7.24 -15.12
C PHE A 210 -3.66 5.74 -14.96
N ASP A 211 -2.71 5.05 -14.32
CA ASP A 211 -2.87 3.65 -13.94
C ASP A 211 -4.03 3.43 -12.98
N TYR A 212 -4.25 4.34 -12.03
CA TYR A 212 -5.41 4.27 -11.15
C TYR A 212 -6.74 4.41 -11.91
N LEU A 213 -6.84 5.39 -12.82
CA LEU A 213 -8.05 5.59 -13.65
C LEU A 213 -8.33 4.39 -14.56
N ARG A 214 -7.27 3.79 -15.09
CA ARG A 214 -7.28 2.61 -15.97
C ARG A 214 -7.75 1.33 -15.29
N GLN A 215 -7.60 1.26 -13.97
CA GLN A 215 -8.05 0.14 -13.13
C GLN A 215 -9.49 0.29 -12.64
N ALA A 216 -10.26 1.25 -13.15
CA ALA A 216 -11.69 1.36 -12.81
C ALA A 216 -12.43 0.07 -13.21
N PRO A 217 -13.38 -0.44 -12.40
CA PRO A 217 -14.14 -1.65 -12.72
C PRO A 217 -14.86 -1.58 -14.09
N ASP A 218 -15.26 -0.37 -14.48
CA ASP A 218 -15.90 -0.04 -15.75
C ASP A 218 -14.90 0.43 -16.83
N ALA A 219 -13.60 0.55 -16.54
CA ALA A 219 -12.57 0.95 -17.52
C ALA A 219 -12.53 0.02 -18.73
N HIS A 220 -12.90 -1.26 -18.57
CA HIS A 220 -13.02 -2.20 -19.68
C HIS A 220 -14.11 -1.80 -20.69
N ARG A 221 -15.20 -1.16 -20.25
CA ARG A 221 -16.23 -0.62 -21.14
C ARG A 221 -15.69 0.54 -21.98
N PHE A 222 -14.75 1.31 -21.42
CA PHE A 222 -14.06 2.40 -22.13
C PHE A 222 -12.86 1.93 -22.96
N ARG A 223 -12.29 0.76 -22.66
CA ARG A 223 -11.17 0.15 -23.40
C ARG A 223 -11.63 -0.74 -24.56
N LEU A 224 -12.87 -1.22 -24.53
CA LEU A 224 -13.46 -2.09 -25.56
C LEU A 224 -13.85 -1.34 -26.84
N PHE A 225 -13.43 -0.08 -27.02
CA PHE A 225 -13.49 0.64 -28.30
C PHE A 225 -12.48 0.11 -29.34
N LYS A 226 -12.33 -1.22 -29.43
CA LYS A 226 -11.90 -1.89 -30.65
C LYS A 226 -13.02 -1.74 -31.68
N ALA A 227 -12.87 -0.76 -32.55
CA ALA A 227 -13.50 -0.54 -33.87
C ALA A 227 -15.03 -0.61 -34.04
N ASN A 228 -15.82 -1.47 -33.36
CA ASN A 228 -17.20 -1.78 -33.79
C ASN A 228 -18.27 -1.85 -32.68
N SER A 229 -18.08 -1.26 -31.50
CA SER A 229 -19.15 -1.17 -30.50
C SER A 229 -19.40 0.28 -30.09
N ASN A 230 -20.67 0.70 -30.13
CA ASN A 230 -21.13 2.06 -29.84
C ASN A 230 -20.50 2.56 -28.53
N PRO A 231 -19.58 3.55 -28.57
CA PRO A 231 -18.89 3.95 -27.38
C PRO A 231 -19.85 4.57 -26.37
N GLN A 232 -19.89 4.07 -25.13
CA GLN A 232 -20.42 4.89 -24.04
C GLN A 232 -19.49 6.10 -23.92
N LYS A 233 -19.96 7.25 -24.40
CA LYS A 233 -19.25 8.53 -24.30
C LYS A 233 -19.05 8.87 -22.82
N MET A 234 -17.87 9.38 -22.47
CA MET A 234 -17.71 9.98 -21.14
C MET A 234 -18.65 11.17 -21.04
N SER A 235 -19.06 11.49 -19.82
CA SER A 235 -19.80 12.73 -19.59
C SER A 235 -18.91 13.92 -19.95
N GLY A 236 -19.52 15.03 -20.40
CA GLY A 236 -18.77 16.26 -20.67
C GLY A 236 -18.02 16.76 -19.43
N ASP A 237 -18.57 16.52 -18.24
CA ASP A 237 -17.95 16.85 -16.95
C ASP A 237 -16.67 16.03 -16.68
N ASP A 238 -16.69 14.72 -16.90
CA ASP A 238 -15.49 13.88 -16.78
C ASP A 238 -14.39 14.32 -17.75
N ILE A 239 -14.75 14.69 -18.98
CA ILE A 239 -13.80 15.22 -19.98
C ILE A 239 -13.14 16.50 -19.46
N THR A 240 -13.93 17.46 -18.98
CA THR A 240 -13.43 18.71 -18.41
C THR A 240 -12.49 18.45 -17.23
N LYS A 241 -12.87 17.54 -16.33
CA LYS A 241 -12.06 17.18 -15.16
C LYS A 241 -10.76 16.50 -15.54
N LEU A 242 -10.79 15.55 -16.48
CA LEU A 242 -9.60 14.87 -16.98
C LEU A 242 -8.62 15.85 -17.66
N LYS A 243 -9.14 16.76 -18.49
CA LYS A 243 -8.31 17.81 -19.12
C LYS A 243 -7.67 18.72 -18.06
N ALA A 244 -8.41 19.10 -17.03
CA ALA A 244 -7.90 19.89 -15.91
C ALA A 244 -6.88 19.13 -15.04
N ILE A 245 -7.05 17.82 -14.85
CA ILE A 245 -6.06 16.95 -14.18
C ILE A 245 -4.77 16.92 -15.01
N GLY A 246 -4.86 16.70 -16.32
CA GLY A 246 -3.73 16.70 -17.23
C GLY A 246 -2.92 18.00 -17.18
N ASN A 247 -3.61 19.14 -17.31
CA ASN A 247 -3.00 20.45 -17.19
C ASN A 247 -2.28 20.63 -15.85
N ARG A 248 -2.92 20.24 -14.73
CA ARG A 248 -2.32 20.35 -13.40
C ARG A 248 -1.05 19.52 -13.25
N ILE A 249 -1.07 18.27 -13.74
CA ILE A 249 0.10 17.38 -13.71
C ILE A 249 1.24 17.98 -14.53
N CYS A 250 0.97 18.41 -15.76
CA CYS A 250 2.00 18.93 -16.65
C CYS A 250 2.52 20.32 -16.26
N MET A 251 1.72 21.13 -15.56
CA MET A 251 2.22 22.37 -14.95
C MET A 251 3.17 22.08 -13.78
N ALA A 252 2.90 21.04 -12.97
CA ALA A 252 3.75 20.66 -11.85
C ALA A 252 5.01 19.88 -12.28
N THR A 253 4.89 19.06 -13.32
CA THR A 253 5.94 18.17 -13.83
C THR A 253 6.00 18.28 -15.35
N PRO A 254 6.64 19.33 -15.91
CA PRO A 254 6.65 19.58 -17.36
C PRO A 254 7.43 18.51 -18.15
N VAL A 255 8.28 17.74 -17.48
CA VAL A 255 9.09 16.68 -18.09
C VAL A 255 8.86 15.37 -17.34
N VAL A 256 8.48 14.31 -18.07
CA VAL A 256 8.24 12.97 -17.52
C VAL A 256 9.33 12.01 -17.98
N ARG A 257 9.69 11.02 -17.14
CA ARG A 257 10.64 9.96 -17.46
C ARG A 257 9.88 8.72 -17.94
N ARG A 258 10.30 8.10 -19.05
CA ARG A 258 9.82 6.78 -19.46
C ARG A 258 10.61 5.69 -18.75
N ASP A 259 10.08 5.19 -17.65
CA ASP A 259 10.82 4.23 -16.82
C ASP A 259 10.92 2.82 -17.45
N ALA A 260 10.15 2.51 -18.50
CA ALA A 260 10.07 1.16 -19.04
C ALA A 260 11.20 0.75 -20.02
N TYR A 261 11.92 1.69 -20.67
CA TYR A 261 12.87 1.33 -21.76
C TYR A 261 14.12 2.23 -21.87
N GLY A 262 14.55 2.85 -20.76
CA GLY A 262 15.75 3.69 -20.69
C GLY A 262 15.45 5.16 -20.38
N ALA A 263 16.44 5.88 -19.86
CA ALA A 263 16.32 7.24 -19.33
C ALA A 263 16.09 8.32 -20.41
N LYS A 264 15.02 8.23 -21.18
CA LYS A 264 14.56 9.32 -22.06
C LYS A 264 13.46 10.12 -21.34
N SER A 265 13.75 11.39 -21.13
CA SER A 265 12.79 12.39 -20.70
C SER A 265 11.97 12.88 -21.90
N GLU A 266 10.65 12.99 -21.74
CA GLU A 266 9.75 13.56 -22.74
C GLU A 266 8.90 14.68 -22.14
N ASP A 267 8.43 15.60 -23.00
CA ASP A 267 7.49 16.65 -22.62
C ASP A 267 6.18 16.04 -22.08
N CYS A 268 5.70 16.54 -20.94
CA CYS A 268 4.53 15.99 -20.27
C CYS A 268 3.26 16.08 -21.12
N VAL A 269 3.06 17.20 -21.82
CA VAL A 269 1.87 17.39 -22.67
C VAL A 269 1.88 16.36 -23.80
N THR A 270 3.04 16.13 -24.40
CA THR A 270 3.25 15.12 -25.43
C THR A 270 2.94 13.72 -24.90
N ALA A 271 3.48 13.34 -23.74
CA ALA A 271 3.23 12.05 -23.11
C ALA A 271 1.74 11.85 -22.76
N TYR A 272 1.10 12.88 -22.21
CA TYR A 272 -0.32 12.91 -21.92
C TYR A 272 -1.15 12.68 -23.18
N ASN A 273 -0.86 13.43 -24.25
CA ASN A 273 -1.63 13.34 -25.49
C ASN A 273 -1.47 11.98 -26.16
N GLN A 274 -0.28 11.37 -26.09
CA GLN A 274 -0.06 10.00 -26.56
C GLN A 274 -0.87 8.98 -25.74
N PHE A 275 -0.89 9.12 -24.41
CA PHE A 275 -1.69 8.26 -23.53
C PHE A 275 -3.18 8.37 -23.83
N VAL A 276 -3.71 9.60 -23.94
CA VAL A 276 -5.12 9.86 -24.24
C VAL A 276 -5.53 9.25 -25.58
N ARG A 277 -4.73 9.44 -26.64
CA ARG A 277 -5.00 8.84 -27.96
C ARG A 277 -5.03 7.31 -27.90
N SER A 278 -4.17 6.72 -27.08
CA SER A 278 -4.12 5.26 -26.90
C SER A 278 -5.32 4.71 -26.12
N GLN A 279 -5.70 5.35 -25.02
CA GLN A 279 -6.73 4.81 -24.12
C GLN A 279 -8.15 5.29 -24.45
N TYR A 280 -8.30 6.45 -25.09
CA TYR A 280 -9.58 7.09 -25.39
C TYR A 280 -9.68 7.57 -26.84
N PRO A 281 -9.43 6.70 -27.85
CA PRO A 281 -9.30 7.13 -29.26
C PRO A 281 -10.54 7.87 -29.79
N GLY A 282 -11.75 7.46 -29.39
CA GLY A 282 -13.01 8.10 -29.82
C GLY A 282 -13.33 9.43 -29.14
N GLN A 283 -12.53 9.87 -28.17
CA GLN A 283 -12.71 11.12 -27.41
C GLN A 283 -11.40 11.91 -27.27
N ALA A 284 -10.37 11.51 -28.03
CA ALA A 284 -9.02 12.05 -27.88
C ALA A 284 -9.00 13.56 -28.12
N ASP A 285 -9.67 14.05 -29.16
CA ASP A 285 -9.71 15.47 -29.52
C ASP A 285 -10.26 16.35 -28.41
N ALA A 286 -11.23 15.85 -27.64
CA ALA A 286 -11.81 16.58 -26.51
C ALA A 286 -10.90 16.57 -25.26
N LEU A 287 -10.02 15.56 -25.14
CA LEU A 287 -9.18 15.33 -23.96
C LEU A 287 -7.74 15.84 -24.12
N ILE A 288 -7.28 16.06 -25.35
CA ILE A 288 -5.92 16.53 -25.67
C ILE A 288 -5.65 17.89 -25.01
N LEU A 289 -4.43 18.04 -24.48
CA LEU A 289 -3.89 19.29 -23.97
C LEU A 289 -3.20 20.04 -25.10
N ASP A 290 -3.32 21.36 -25.07
CA ASP A 290 -2.64 22.24 -26.00
C ASP A 290 -1.16 22.30 -25.64
N ALA A 291 -0.28 22.12 -26.62
CA ALA A 291 1.15 22.37 -26.46
C ALA A 291 1.33 23.87 -26.21
N ARG A 292 2.09 24.22 -25.16
CA ARG A 292 2.44 25.61 -24.86
C ARG A 292 3.70 26.01 -25.58
#